data_AF-A0A1L3FKB7-F1
#
_entry.id   AF-A0A1L3FKB7-F1
#
_cell.length_a   1.000
_cell.length_b   1.000
_cell.length_c   1.000
_cell.angle_alpha   90.00
_cell.angle_beta   90.00
_cell.angle_gamma   90.00
#
_symmetry.space_group_name_H-M   'P 1'
#
loop_
_entity.id
_entity.type
_entity.pdbx_description
1 polymer ?
#
loop_
_entity_poly.entity_id
_entity_poly.type
_entity_poly.pdbx_seq_one_letter_code
_entity_poly.pdbx_strand_id
1 'polypeptide(L)' 'MKKRRNRFTQYQPLEERLVEHSTRLREEAKTLPPGAVRKAILRRAEQAEAGAHMSQWLRVPGSKRS' A
#
# COMPACT_ATOMS: atom_id res chain seq x y z
N MET A 1 -18.25 -18.79 -12.51
CA MET A 1 -16.77 -18.94 -12.42
C MET A 1 -16.30 -18.52 -11.02
N LYS A 2 -15.78 -19.41 -10.19
CA LYS A 2 -15.21 -19.03 -8.87
C LYS A 2 -13.90 -18.28 -9.10
N LYS A 3 -13.83 -16.99 -8.72
CA LYS A 3 -12.57 -16.22 -8.69
C LYS A 3 -11.63 -16.91 -7.71
N ARG A 4 -10.68 -17.72 -8.22
CA ARG A 4 -9.59 -18.26 -7.42
C ARG A 4 -8.72 -17.07 -6.99
N ARG A 5 -8.80 -16.72 -5.70
CA ARG A 5 -7.83 -15.80 -5.10
C ARG A 5 -6.49 -16.50 -5.16
N ASN A 6 -5.56 -15.98 -5.96
CA ASN A 6 -4.18 -16.44 -5.94
C ASN A 6 -3.63 -16.14 -4.55
N ARG A 7 -3.69 -17.13 -3.68
CA ARG A 7 -3.09 -17.10 -2.35
C ARG A 7 -1.59 -17.29 -2.55
N PHE A 8 -0.92 -16.22 -2.93
CA PHE A 8 0.53 -16.16 -2.90
C PHE A 8 0.93 -15.98 -1.43
N THR A 9 1.67 -16.93 -0.87
CA THR A 9 2.22 -16.81 0.48
C THR A 9 3.28 -15.72 0.46
N GLN A 10 2.87 -14.49 0.76
CA GLN A 10 3.76 -13.37 0.95
C GLN A 10 4.55 -13.62 2.24
N TYR A 11 5.87 -13.74 2.16
CA TYR A 11 6.74 -13.89 3.35
C TYR A 11 6.67 -12.65 4.26
N GLN A 12 6.36 -11.49 3.66
CA GLN A 12 6.18 -10.22 4.35
C GLN A 12 4.69 -9.83 4.42
N PRO A 13 4.21 -9.31 5.56
CA PRO A 13 2.90 -8.69 5.70
C PRO A 13 2.60 -7.67 4.59
N LEU A 14 1.33 -7.58 4.20
CA LEU A 14 0.86 -6.64 3.17
C LEU A 14 1.20 -5.18 3.52
N GLU A 15 1.04 -4.80 4.79
CA GLU A 15 1.38 -3.48 5.31
C GLU A 15 2.86 -3.13 5.12
N GLU A 16 3.79 -4.06 5.40
CA GLU A 16 5.23 -3.81 5.24
C GLU A 16 5.57 -3.52 3.77
N ARG A 17 4.99 -4.27 2.84
CA ARG A 17 5.18 -4.06 1.40
C ARG A 17 4.61 -2.72 0.93
N LEU A 18 3.50 -2.29 1.51
CA LEU A 18 2.88 -1.01 1.20
C LEU A 18 3.68 0.17 1.76
N VAL A 19 4.28 0.03 2.95
CA VAL A 19 5.21 1.01 3.53
C VAL A 19 6.50 1.12 2.71
N GLU A 20 7.06 -0.01 2.27
CA GLU A 20 8.23 0.01 1.39
C GLU A 20 7.92 0.71 0.06
N HIS A 21 6.74 0.43 -0.50
CA HIS A 21 6.28 1.07 -1.73
C HIS A 21 6.07 2.58 -1.55
N SER A 22 5.45 3.03 -0.45
CA SER A 22 5.28 4.48 -0.22
C SER A 22 6.61 5.19 -0.08
N THR A 23 7.58 4.56 0.60
CA THR A 23 8.94 5.08 0.76
C THR A 23 9.63 5.25 -0.60
N ARG A 24 9.59 4.21 -1.44
CA ARG A 24 10.16 4.27 -2.81
C ARG A 24 9.53 5.39 -3.65
N LEU A 25 8.21 5.54 -3.60
CA LEU A 25 7.51 6.60 -4.33
C LEU A 25 7.87 8.00 -3.82
N ARG A 26 8.12 8.15 -2.51
CA ARG A 26 8.60 9.42 -1.95
C ARG A 26 10.01 9.75 -2.41
N GLU A 27 10.92 8.78 -2.44
CA GLU A 27 12.26 8.99 -2.98
C GLU A 27 12.22 9.35 -4.48
N GLU A 28 11.38 8.67 -5.27
CA GLU A 28 11.16 9.02 -6.68
C GLU A 28 10.58 10.43 -6.84
N ALA A 29 9.65 10.84 -5.98
CA ALA A 29 9.10 12.19 -6.00
C ALA A 29 10.12 13.27 -5.58
N LYS A 30 11.22 12.93 -4.90
CA LYS A 30 12.30 13.88 -4.56
C LYS A 30 13.21 14.15 -5.75
N THR A 31 13.40 13.18 -6.65
CA THR A 31 14.24 13.35 -7.85
C THR A 31 13.53 14.13 -8.97
N LEU A 32 12.21 14.24 -8.89
CA LEU A 32 11.41 14.92 -9.91
C LEU A 32 11.24 16.41 -9.62
N PRO A 33 11.20 17.25 -10.67
CA PRO A 33 10.90 18.66 -10.52
C PRO A 33 9.44 18.86 -10.04
N PRO A 34 9.15 20.01 -9.39
CA PRO A 34 7.78 20.37 -9.04
C PRO A 34 6.87 20.37 -10.27
N GLY A 35 5.80 19.57 -10.25
CA GLY A 35 4.90 19.43 -11.39
C GLY A 35 3.82 18.38 -11.19
N ALA A 36 2.97 18.19 -12.20
CA ALA A 36 1.87 17.24 -12.16
C ALA A 36 2.35 15.79 -11.93
N VAL A 37 3.49 15.41 -12.52
CA VAL A 37 4.08 14.07 -12.38
C VAL A 37 4.51 13.79 -10.93
N ARG A 38 5.24 14.73 -10.33
CA ARG A 38 5.64 14.65 -8.91
C ARG A 38 4.42 14.54 -7.99
N LYS A 39 3.38 15.35 -8.22
CA LYS A 39 2.12 15.29 -7.44
C LYS A 39 1.41 13.95 -7.60
N ALA A 40 1.38 13.38 -8.80
CA ALA A 40 0.75 12.08 -9.04
C ALA A 40 1.48 10.95 -8.29
N ILE A 41 2.81 10.98 -8.25
CA ILE A 41 3.63 10.00 -7.52
C ILE A 41 3.45 10.15 -6.01
N LEU A 42 3.44 11.38 -5.49
CA LEU A 42 3.15 11.63 -4.08
C LEU A 42 1.76 11.11 -3.68
N ARG A 43 0.74 11.33 -4.51
CA ARG A 43 -0.60 10.80 -4.27
C ARG A 43 -0.63 9.27 -4.24
N ARG A 44 0.18 8.60 -5.07
CA ARG A 44 0.34 7.13 -5.01
C ARG A 44 1.03 6.68 -3.72
N ALA A 45 2.02 7.44 -3.25
CA ALA A 45 2.69 7.15 -1.98
C ALA A 45 1.72 7.23 -0.80
N GLU A 46 0.88 8.28 -0.76
CA GLU A 46 -0.17 8.46 0.24
C GLU A 46 -1.20 7.31 0.20
N GLN A 47 -1.62 6.89 -1.00
CA GLN A 47 -2.51 5.74 -1.15
C GLN A 47 -1.90 4.44 -0.63
N ALA A 48 -0.60 4.24 -0.83
CA ALA A 48 0.11 3.08 -0.30
C ALA A 48 0.18 3.12 1.24
N GLU A 49 0.45 4.27 1.86
CA GLU A 49 0.43 4.45 3.32
C GLU A 49 -0.96 4.17 3.90
N ALA A 50 -2.01 4.75 3.29
CA ALA A 50 -3.38 4.51 3.71
C ALA A 50 -3.76 3.03 3.58
N GLY A 51 -3.32 2.36 2.50
CA GLY A 51 -3.50 0.93 2.30
C GLY A 51 -2.82 0.09 3.39
N ALA A 52 -1.60 0.46 3.79
CA ALA A 52 -0.87 -0.23 4.86
C ALA A 52 -1.62 -0.12 6.19
N HIS A 53 -2.10 1.08 6.51
CA HIS A 53 -2.84 1.34 7.73
C HIS A 53 -4.19 0.60 7.77
N MET A 54 -4.94 0.61 6.67
CA MET A 54 -6.17 -0.17 6.55
C MET A 54 -5.92 -1.68 6.67
N SER A 55 -4.84 -2.20 6.08
CA SER A 55 -4.44 -3.61 6.21
C SER A 55 -4.18 -3.97 7.68
N GLN A 56 -3.48 -3.09 8.40
CA GLN A 56 -3.22 -3.25 9.83
C GLN A 56 -4.53 -3.27 10.64
N TRP A 57 -5.46 -2.35 10.38
CA TRP A 57 -6.78 -2.31 11.02
C TRP A 57 -7.63 -3.55 10.73
N LEU A 58 -7.55 -4.11 9.52
CA LEU A 58 -8.33 -5.32 9.18
C LEU A 58 -7.75 -6.60 9.83
N ARG A 59 -6.54 -6.52 10.37
CA ARG A 59 -5.82 -7.66 10.96
C ARG A 59 -6.10 -7.85 12.46
N VAL A 60 -6.69 -6.87 13.15
CA VAL A 60 -7.07 -7.04 14.57
C VAL A 60 -8.19 -8.09 14.72
N PRO A 61 -8.04 -9.07 15.65
CA PRO A 61 -9.00 -10.14 15.84
C PRO A 61 -10.23 -9.60 16.58
N GLY A 62 -11.19 -9.09 15.80
CA GLY A 62 -12.42 -8.49 16.31
C GLY A 62 -13.49 -8.25 15.24
N SER A 63 -13.11 -8.26 13.96
CA SER A 63 -14.05 -8.30 12.83
C SER A 63 -14.64 -9.71 12.68
N LYS A 64 -15.34 -10.19 13.70
CA LYS A 64 -16.26 -11.33 13.54
C LYS A 64 -17.26 -10.92 12.48
N ARG A 65 -17.22 -11.57 11.32
CA ARG A 65 -18.35 -11.60 10.39
C ARG A 65 -19.52 -12.22 11.16
N SER A 66 -20.54 -11.42 11.49
CA SER A 66 -21.89 -11.93 11.69
C SER A 66 -22.50 -12.19 10.31
#